data_AF-A0A183GXH2-F1
#
_entry.id   AF-A0A183GXH2-F1
#
_cell.length_a   1.000
_cell.length_b   1.000
_cell.length_c   1.000
_cell.angle_alpha   90.00
_cell.angle_beta   90.00
_cell.angle_gamma   90.00
#
_symmetry.space_group_name_H-M   'P 1'
#
loop_
_entity.id
_entity.type
_entity.pdbx_description
1 polymer ?
#
loop_
_entity_poly.entity_id
_entity_poly.type
_entity_poly.pdbx_seq_one_letter_code
_entity_poly.pdbx_strand_id
1 'polypeptide(L)'
;MHFLHAQFKCQGQPFPIMPGHTSIPADVTLRCQCGSTLTVSDLISNVPQPASDHRVETILEAARVLAIWNGIGTLTGRKAVRKCNQILVGRVSVSIPLSRSENEFDVTDAMHFLHAQFKCQGQPFPIMPGHTSIPADVTLRCQCGSTLTVSDLISNVPQPASDHRVETILEAARVLAIWNGIGTLTDKVKWICDPSHRRVTPRSVGLAYAFFRTRRLHISIWTSMVPHDAIMRHNQIQGWSYDMIEIFEIGWKIAKTTDWNLVQTEIGKEHHKALVVKFSEVHLRKNELFRGELGHVVFVMPSLEPKQTGCWLPFVAAMGMWLGIGCRLYLVAGPIGREQSSWFRVAEPDSPCLEVGMVDDDKSWIPEAGVRKFYSKMADVLSSWFSLEALPAPKFESTRPHKAGNPPRGSEGCSKVVERGINKNRLKRQQKRLNRSKVRAAAKGLEQLKM
;
A
#
# COMPACT_ATOMS: atom_id res chain seq x y z
N MET A 1 11.74 8.81 28.70
CA MET A 1 11.51 7.73 27.73
C MET A 1 12.08 8.18 26.40
N HIS A 2 13.25 7.66 26.03
CA HIS A 2 13.88 7.98 24.76
C HIS A 2 13.57 6.86 23.77
N PHE A 3 12.71 7.14 22.80
CA PHE A 3 12.52 6.26 21.65
C PHE A 3 13.69 6.44 20.70
N LEU A 4 14.19 5.33 20.16
CA LEU A 4 15.24 5.29 19.16
C LEU A 4 14.76 5.99 17.87
N HIS A 5 15.01 7.30 17.80
CA HIS A 5 14.84 8.08 16.59
C HIS A 5 16.06 7.78 15.72
N ALA A 6 15.90 6.97 14.67
CA ALA A 6 16.93 6.78 13.65
C ALA A 6 17.02 8.05 12.76
N GLN A 7 17.43 9.17 13.37
CA GLN A 7 18.12 10.25 12.68
C GLN A 7 19.59 10.08 13.04
N PHE A 8 20.44 9.79 12.05
CA PHE A 8 21.89 9.88 12.23
C PHE A 8 22.24 11.34 12.54
N LYS A 9 22.35 11.64 13.84
CA LYS A 9 22.98 12.87 14.34
C LYS A 9 24.37 12.47 14.80
N CYS A 10 25.35 12.65 13.93
CA CYS A 10 26.75 12.47 14.29
C CYS A 10 27.14 13.60 15.26
N GLN A 11 27.09 13.33 16.57
CA GLN A 11 27.75 14.17 17.56
C GLN A 11 29.19 13.68 17.67
N GLY A 12 30.11 14.41 17.03
CA GLY A 12 31.51 14.04 16.87
C GLY A 12 32.23 13.75 18.18
N GLN A 13 32.19 12.49 18.62
CA GLN A 13 33.13 11.94 19.58
C GLN A 13 34.01 10.90 18.88
N PRO A 14 35.34 10.93 19.08
CA PRO A 14 36.24 9.92 18.54
C PRO A 14 36.06 8.58 19.26
N PHE A 15 36.08 7.49 18.51
CA PHE A 15 36.05 6.13 19.03
C PHE A 15 37.36 5.77 19.78
N PRO A 16 37.31 4.90 20.80
CA PRO A 16 38.52 4.41 21.46
C PRO A 16 39.33 3.51 20.50
N ILE A 17 40.65 3.73 20.49
CA ILE A 17 41.62 2.99 19.67
C ILE A 17 41.79 1.58 20.24
N MET A 18 41.54 0.56 19.43
CA MET A 18 41.89 -0.84 19.70
C MET A 18 43.22 -1.19 19.01
N PRO A 19 44.16 -1.89 19.68
CA PRO A 19 45.42 -2.28 19.06
C PRO A 19 45.21 -3.43 18.06
N GLY A 20 45.65 -3.25 16.81
CA GLY A 20 45.72 -4.35 15.83
C GLY A 20 45.39 -4.02 14.37
N HIS A 21 44.98 -2.80 14.02
CA HIS A 21 44.68 -2.44 12.63
C HIS A 21 45.51 -1.26 12.14
N THR A 22 46.06 -1.40 10.93
CA THR A 22 46.79 -0.36 10.19
C THR A 22 45.93 0.88 9.99
N SER A 23 46.45 2.02 10.44
CA SER A 23 45.84 3.35 10.42
C SER A 23 45.53 3.86 9.01
N ILE A 24 44.35 4.47 8.85
CA ILE A 24 44.04 5.41 7.76
C ILE A 24 44.55 6.80 8.19
N PRO A 25 45.17 7.62 7.31
CA PRO A 25 45.65 8.96 7.65
C PRO A 25 44.52 9.89 8.11
N ALA A 26 44.81 10.74 9.09
CA ALA A 26 43.87 11.59 9.83
C ALA A 26 43.26 12.79 9.05
N ASP A 27 43.52 12.91 7.74
CA ASP A 27 43.19 14.15 6.99
C ASP A 27 41.89 14.12 6.16
N VAL A 28 41.06 13.08 6.25
CA VAL A 28 39.73 13.10 5.59
C VAL A 28 38.64 13.38 6.61
N THR A 29 38.62 14.63 7.11
CA THR A 29 37.45 15.17 7.82
C THR A 29 36.51 15.81 6.81
N LEU A 30 35.63 15.03 6.18
CA LEU A 30 34.59 15.56 5.29
C LEU A 30 33.52 16.31 6.11
N ARG A 31 33.58 17.64 6.10
CA ARG A 31 32.46 18.50 6.49
C ARG A 31 31.36 18.35 5.43
N CYS A 32 30.17 17.94 5.84
CA CYS A 32 28.97 17.92 5.00
C CYS A 32 28.59 19.36 4.61
N GLN A 33 28.96 19.79 3.41
CA GLN A 33 28.35 20.95 2.74
C GLN A 33 27.33 20.43 1.72
N CYS A 34 26.05 20.71 1.94
CA CYS A 34 25.00 20.45 0.95
C CYS A 34 25.25 21.35 -0.27
N GLY A 35 25.55 20.75 -1.43
CA GLY A 35 25.63 21.46 -2.71
C GLY A 35 26.60 20.89 -3.76
N SER A 36 27.45 19.92 -3.42
CA SER A 36 28.38 19.30 -4.38
C SER A 36 27.84 18.01 -4.98
N THR A 37 27.92 17.88 -6.31
CA THR A 37 27.71 16.61 -7.04
C THR A 37 28.69 15.54 -6.55
N LEU A 38 28.16 14.40 -6.10
CA LEU A 38 28.96 13.23 -5.72
C LEU A 38 29.25 12.38 -6.97
N THR A 39 30.41 11.75 -6.99
CA THR A 39 30.75 10.69 -7.95
C THR A 39 30.53 9.32 -7.32
N VAL A 40 30.35 8.28 -8.14
CA VAL A 40 30.22 6.91 -7.61
C VAL A 40 31.45 6.49 -6.80
N SER A 41 32.65 6.96 -7.17
CA SER A 41 33.89 6.72 -6.41
C SER A 41 33.92 7.37 -5.03
N ASP A 42 33.16 8.45 -4.80
CA ASP A 42 33.08 9.09 -3.47
C ASP A 42 32.29 8.23 -2.47
N LEU A 43 31.42 7.34 -2.98
CA LEU A 43 30.55 6.49 -2.16
C LEU A 43 31.10 5.06 -2.00
N ILE A 44 31.84 4.55 -2.99
CA ILE A 44 32.28 3.15 -3.05
C ILE A 44 33.70 3.08 -3.61
N SER A 45 34.64 2.55 -2.84
CA SER A 45 36.02 2.33 -3.29
C SER A 45 36.10 1.19 -4.32
N ASN A 46 37.03 1.31 -5.27
CA ASN A 46 37.36 0.30 -6.31
C ASN A 46 36.34 0.09 -7.44
N VAL A 47 35.56 1.11 -7.82
CA VAL A 47 34.70 1.06 -9.01
C VAL A 47 35.53 1.31 -10.29
N PRO A 48 35.42 0.47 -11.34
CA PRO A 48 36.18 0.66 -12.59
C PRO A 48 35.64 1.82 -13.44
N GLN A 49 36.54 2.52 -14.13
CA GLN A 49 36.20 3.52 -15.14
C GLN A 49 35.45 2.89 -16.32
N PRO A 50 34.43 3.56 -16.92
CA PRO A 50 33.95 4.92 -16.66
C PRO A 50 32.87 5.05 -15.56
N ALA A 51 32.53 3.97 -14.83
CA ALA A 51 31.42 4.01 -13.87
C ALA A 51 31.75 4.85 -12.61
N SER A 52 33.03 4.95 -12.25
CA SER A 52 33.50 5.76 -11.12
C SER A 52 33.23 7.25 -11.27
N ASP A 53 33.35 7.77 -12.50
CA ASP A 53 33.19 9.21 -12.78
C ASP A 53 31.72 9.64 -12.95
N HIS A 54 30.77 8.71 -12.84
CA HIS A 54 29.36 9.02 -13.00
C HIS A 54 28.89 9.88 -11.83
N ARG A 55 28.36 11.07 -12.14
CA ARG A 55 27.80 11.97 -11.14
C ARG A 55 26.44 11.44 -10.71
N VAL A 56 26.23 11.40 -9.41
CA VAL A 56 25.02 10.85 -8.78
C VAL A 56 24.55 11.83 -7.72
N GLU A 57 23.26 12.16 -7.75
CA GLU A 57 22.66 13.06 -6.77
C GLU A 57 22.18 12.30 -5.54
N THR A 58 22.00 10.98 -5.67
CA THR A 58 21.53 10.11 -4.59
C THR A 58 22.22 8.75 -4.57
N ILE A 59 22.27 8.13 -3.39
CA ILE A 59 22.80 6.77 -3.18
C ILE A 59 22.01 5.73 -4.02
N LEU A 60 20.71 5.95 -4.24
CA LEU A 60 19.86 5.11 -5.08
C LEU A 60 20.24 5.19 -6.56
N GLU A 61 20.73 6.34 -7.02
CA GLU A 61 21.22 6.54 -8.39
C GLU A 61 22.56 5.85 -8.59
N ALA A 62 23.47 5.94 -7.61
CA ALA A 62 24.72 5.18 -7.59
C ALA A 62 24.48 3.66 -7.67
N ALA A 63 23.51 3.15 -6.91
CA ALA A 63 23.13 1.74 -6.94
C ALA A 63 22.56 1.31 -8.31
N ARG A 64 21.84 2.19 -9.01
CA ARG A 64 21.32 1.93 -10.36
C ARG A 64 22.42 1.89 -11.41
N VAL A 65 23.37 2.83 -11.37
CA VAL A 65 24.55 2.85 -12.26
C VAL A 65 25.35 1.56 -12.12
N LEU A 66 25.55 1.09 -10.89
CA LEU A 66 26.22 -0.19 -10.61
C LEU A 66 25.43 -1.41 -11.08
N ALA A 67 24.11 -1.42 -10.93
CA ALA A 67 23.26 -2.51 -11.42
C ALA A 67 23.29 -2.63 -12.96
N ILE A 68 23.31 -1.50 -13.66
CA ILE A 68 23.44 -1.44 -15.11
C ILE A 68 24.83 -1.94 -15.54
N TRP A 69 25.89 -1.50 -14.86
CA TRP A 69 27.25 -1.90 -15.18
C TRP A 69 27.49 -3.41 -14.97
N ASN A 70 27.06 -3.94 -13.83
CA ASN A 70 27.15 -5.36 -13.53
C ASN A 70 26.30 -6.22 -14.47
N GLY A 71 25.22 -5.67 -15.05
CA GLY A 71 24.41 -6.32 -16.09
C GLY A 71 25.07 -6.35 -17.48
N ILE A 72 25.96 -5.41 -17.80
CA ILE A 72 26.63 -5.29 -19.10
C ILE A 72 27.79 -6.29 -19.26
N GLY A 73 28.33 -6.82 -18.15
CA GLY A 73 29.45 -7.77 -18.15
C GLY A 73 29.24 -9.11 -18.87
N THR A 74 28.06 -9.36 -19.46
CA THR A 74 27.74 -10.62 -20.17
C THR A 74 27.51 -10.48 -21.67
N LEU A 75 27.65 -9.28 -22.26
CA LEU A 75 27.40 -9.08 -23.69
C LEU A 75 28.62 -8.51 -24.41
N THR A 76 29.35 -9.38 -25.10
CA THR A 76 30.41 -8.99 -26.04
C THR A 76 29.82 -8.54 -27.37
N GLY A 77 30.32 -7.41 -27.89
CA GLY A 77 30.30 -7.07 -29.32
C GLY A 77 29.27 -6.02 -29.77
N ARG A 78 29.80 -4.87 -30.24
CA ARG A 78 29.37 -3.82 -31.22
C ARG A 78 27.89 -3.60 -31.65
N LYS A 79 26.89 -4.37 -31.19
CA LYS A 79 25.45 -4.14 -31.47
C LYS A 79 24.78 -3.19 -30.48
N ALA A 80 25.41 -2.85 -29.35
CA ALA A 80 24.83 -1.97 -28.33
C ALA A 80 24.75 -0.48 -28.75
N VAL A 81 25.67 -0.01 -29.60
CA VAL A 81 25.75 1.42 -29.96
C VAL A 81 24.59 1.87 -30.88
N ARG A 82 24.03 0.96 -31.70
CA ARG A 82 22.86 1.29 -32.55
C ARG A 82 21.54 1.31 -31.78
N LYS A 83 21.42 0.59 -30.67
CA LYS A 83 20.18 0.54 -29.87
C LYS A 83 20.06 1.73 -28.91
N CYS A 84 21.20 2.32 -28.50
CA CYS A 84 21.22 3.50 -27.64
C CYS A 84 20.81 4.78 -28.40
N ASN A 85 21.22 4.95 -29.67
CA ASN A 85 20.85 6.12 -30.48
C ASN A 85 19.40 6.11 -30.98
N GLN A 86 18.68 4.98 -30.90
CA GLN A 86 17.24 4.92 -31.23
C GLN A 86 16.33 5.39 -30.08
N ILE A 87 16.86 5.53 -28.87
CA ILE A 87 16.12 6.05 -27.71
C ILE A 87 16.25 7.59 -27.63
N LEU A 88 17.07 8.19 -28.51
CA LEU A 88 17.45 9.60 -28.45
C LEU A 88 17.28 10.31 -29.81
N VAL A 89 16.14 10.12 -30.50
CA VAL A 89 15.73 11.00 -31.60
C VAL A 89 14.22 11.27 -31.51
N GLY A 90 13.87 12.55 -31.57
CA GLY A 90 12.57 13.11 -31.22
C GLY A 90 11.38 12.58 -32.01
N ARG A 91 10.23 12.55 -31.32
CA ARG A 91 8.91 12.37 -31.95
C ARG A 91 8.58 13.61 -32.77
N VAL A 92 8.65 13.48 -34.09
CA VAL A 92 7.84 14.28 -35.00
C VAL A 92 6.41 13.75 -34.89
N SER A 93 5.48 14.57 -34.41
CA SER A 93 4.06 14.25 -34.36
C SER A 93 3.46 14.35 -35.76
N VAL A 94 3.46 13.23 -36.49
CA VAL A 94 2.62 13.09 -37.69
C VAL A 94 1.22 12.70 -37.23
N SER A 95 0.29 13.65 -37.26
CA SER A 95 -1.13 13.41 -36.99
C SER A 95 -1.76 12.65 -38.16
N ILE A 96 -1.63 11.33 -38.15
CA ILE A 96 -2.47 10.45 -38.97
C ILE A 96 -3.87 10.49 -38.34
N PRO A 97 -4.93 10.88 -39.06
CA PRO A 97 -6.29 10.83 -38.54
C PRO A 97 -6.70 9.37 -38.39
N LEU A 98 -6.51 8.81 -37.19
CA LEU A 98 -7.17 7.55 -36.83
C LEU A 98 -8.68 7.78 -36.89
N SER A 99 -9.39 6.86 -37.54
CA SER A 99 -10.85 6.78 -37.51
C SER A 99 -11.31 6.84 -36.06
N ARG A 100 -11.96 7.95 -35.69
CA ARG A 100 -12.57 8.14 -34.37
C ARG A 100 -13.66 7.10 -34.19
N SER A 101 -13.66 6.41 -33.05
CA SER A 101 -14.83 5.64 -32.69
C SER A 101 -16.01 6.59 -32.44
N GLU A 102 -17.22 6.20 -32.85
CA GLU A 102 -18.44 7.01 -32.69
C GLU A 102 -18.75 7.35 -31.20
N ASN A 103 -18.06 6.70 -30.27
CA ASN A 103 -18.24 6.83 -28.83
C ASN A 103 -17.21 7.77 -28.17
N GLU A 104 -16.41 8.51 -28.93
CA GLU A 104 -15.46 9.48 -28.37
C GLU A 104 -16.08 10.87 -28.25
N PHE A 105 -15.83 11.54 -27.11
CA PHE A 105 -16.14 12.97 -26.95
C PHE A 105 -14.92 13.72 -26.44
N ASP A 106 -14.72 14.93 -26.98
CA ASP A 106 -13.59 15.76 -26.62
C ASP A 106 -13.95 16.75 -25.52
N VAL A 107 -13.01 16.91 -24.59
CA VAL A 107 -13.04 17.92 -23.54
C VAL A 107 -11.87 18.86 -23.81
N THR A 108 -12.09 19.80 -24.74
CA THR A 108 -11.03 20.62 -25.36
C THR A 108 -10.68 21.86 -24.56
N ASP A 109 -11.67 22.52 -23.97
CA ASP A 109 -11.52 23.82 -23.33
C ASP A 109 -11.82 23.77 -21.82
N ALA A 110 -11.29 24.76 -21.10
CA ALA A 110 -11.47 24.88 -19.65
C ALA A 110 -12.89 25.28 -19.22
N MET A 111 -13.74 25.68 -20.15
CA MET A 111 -15.14 26.04 -19.92
C MET A 111 -16.06 24.83 -20.00
N HIS A 112 -15.62 23.72 -20.61
CA HIS A 112 -16.33 22.47 -20.65
C HIS A 112 -16.49 21.94 -19.22
N PHE A 113 -17.72 21.60 -18.80
CA PHE A 113 -18.00 21.23 -17.40
C PHE A 113 -17.29 19.97 -16.91
N LEU A 114 -16.93 19.09 -17.84
CA LEU A 114 -16.11 17.91 -17.56
C LEU A 114 -14.60 18.18 -17.66
N HIS A 115 -14.16 19.39 -18.00
CA HIS A 115 -12.74 19.73 -18.01
C HIS A 115 -12.18 19.74 -16.60
N ALA A 116 -10.99 19.17 -16.43
CA ALA A 116 -10.42 18.96 -15.11
C ALA A 116 -10.13 20.26 -14.36
N GLN A 117 -9.85 21.34 -15.10
CA GLN A 117 -9.63 22.68 -14.55
C GLN A 117 -10.91 23.54 -14.44
N PHE A 118 -12.07 22.99 -14.80
CA PHE A 118 -13.32 23.74 -14.74
C PHE A 118 -13.62 24.21 -13.31
N LYS A 119 -13.79 25.53 -13.16
CA LYS A 119 -14.17 26.17 -11.90
C LYS A 119 -15.64 26.53 -11.94
N CYS A 120 -16.43 25.95 -11.05
CA CYS A 120 -17.84 26.30 -10.93
C CYS A 120 -17.97 27.60 -10.11
N GLN A 121 -18.23 28.70 -10.80
CA GLN A 121 -18.39 30.05 -10.25
C GLN A 121 -19.80 30.59 -10.52
N GLY A 122 -20.81 29.71 -10.58
CA GLY A 122 -22.19 30.08 -10.89
C GLY A 122 -22.42 30.43 -12.36
N GLN A 123 -21.58 29.93 -13.29
CA GLN A 123 -21.82 30.14 -14.71
C GLN A 123 -23.12 29.45 -15.14
N PRO A 124 -23.90 30.06 -16.07
CA PRO A 124 -25.11 29.43 -16.59
C PRO A 124 -24.77 28.16 -17.38
N PHE A 125 -25.70 27.20 -17.41
CA PHE A 125 -25.57 26.06 -18.29
C PHE A 125 -25.69 26.51 -19.76
N PRO A 126 -24.88 25.96 -20.67
CA PRO A 126 -25.07 26.16 -22.09
C PRO A 126 -26.43 25.57 -22.50
N ILE A 127 -27.11 26.26 -23.40
CA ILE A 127 -28.33 25.77 -24.01
C ILE A 127 -27.97 24.50 -24.79
N MET A 128 -28.52 23.36 -24.37
CA MET A 128 -28.32 22.11 -25.09
C MET A 128 -29.48 21.84 -26.05
N PRO A 129 -29.20 21.62 -27.35
CA PRO A 129 -30.23 21.30 -28.32
C PRO A 129 -31.02 20.05 -27.90
N GLY A 130 -32.34 20.14 -27.86
CA GLY A 130 -33.22 18.98 -27.60
C GLY A 130 -33.52 18.67 -26.13
N HIS A 131 -32.99 19.43 -25.17
CA HIS A 131 -33.40 19.33 -23.77
C HIS A 131 -34.30 20.51 -23.37
N THR A 132 -35.42 20.24 -22.70
CA THR A 132 -36.21 21.27 -22.00
C THR A 132 -35.28 22.05 -21.10
N SER A 133 -35.21 23.36 -21.32
CA SER A 133 -34.32 24.28 -20.60
C SER A 133 -34.41 24.03 -19.09
N ILE A 134 -33.29 23.66 -18.48
CA ILE A 134 -33.15 23.64 -17.02
C ILE A 134 -33.51 25.06 -16.56
N PRO A 135 -34.46 25.24 -15.63
CA PRO A 135 -34.86 26.55 -15.16
C PRO A 135 -33.64 27.38 -14.73
N ALA A 136 -33.57 28.63 -15.19
CA ALA A 136 -32.40 29.49 -15.00
C ALA A 136 -32.06 29.70 -13.51
N ASP A 137 -33.06 29.66 -12.64
CA ASP A 137 -32.93 29.73 -11.19
C ASP A 137 -32.18 28.54 -10.56
N VAL A 138 -32.24 27.36 -11.19
CA VAL A 138 -31.48 26.17 -10.75
C VAL A 138 -30.00 26.31 -11.13
N THR A 139 -29.72 26.94 -12.28
CA THR A 139 -28.34 27.08 -12.80
C THR A 139 -27.50 28.09 -12.02
N LEU A 140 -28.11 29.16 -11.51
CA LEU A 140 -27.42 30.24 -10.78
C LEU A 140 -26.89 29.84 -9.40
N ARG A 141 -27.27 28.66 -8.87
CA ARG A 141 -26.98 28.28 -7.47
C ARG A 141 -25.79 27.34 -7.28
N CYS A 142 -25.15 26.86 -8.35
CA CYS A 142 -24.02 25.95 -8.19
C CYS A 142 -22.74 26.72 -7.77
N GLN A 143 -22.61 27.01 -6.47
CA GLN A 143 -21.46 27.71 -5.88
C GLN A 143 -20.43 26.78 -5.22
N CYS A 144 -20.46 25.49 -5.56
CA CYS A 144 -19.59 24.49 -4.94
C CYS A 144 -18.10 24.70 -5.25
N GLY A 145 -17.73 25.64 -6.12
CA GLY A 145 -16.32 26.00 -6.35
C GLY A 145 -15.69 26.77 -5.22
N SER A 146 -16.47 27.56 -4.48
CA SER A 146 -15.90 28.43 -3.45
C SER A 146 -15.84 27.80 -2.08
N THR A 147 -16.68 26.80 -1.82
CA THR A 147 -16.95 26.27 -0.48
C THR A 147 -16.23 24.96 -0.16
N LEU A 148 -15.74 24.24 -1.17
CA LEU A 148 -15.15 22.91 -0.96
C LEU A 148 -13.71 23.02 -0.46
N THR A 149 -13.44 22.29 0.61
CA THR A 149 -12.13 22.14 1.23
C THR A 149 -11.65 20.70 1.12
N VAL A 150 -10.40 20.43 1.47
CA VAL A 150 -9.88 19.06 1.55
C VAL A 150 -10.62 18.25 2.62
N SER A 151 -11.10 18.87 3.70
CA SER A 151 -11.88 18.19 4.73
C SER A 151 -13.21 17.60 4.20
N ASP A 152 -13.80 18.23 3.18
CA ASP A 152 -15.00 17.70 2.50
C ASP A 152 -14.71 16.45 1.67
N LEU A 153 -13.47 16.32 1.21
CA LEU A 153 -12.98 15.21 0.38
C LEU A 153 -12.47 14.06 1.24
N ILE A 154 -11.78 14.38 2.33
CA ILE A 154 -11.11 13.44 3.25
C ILE A 154 -11.30 13.96 4.68
N SER A 155 -12.10 13.27 5.49
CA SER A 155 -12.57 13.78 6.79
C SER A 155 -11.48 13.98 7.86
N ASN A 156 -10.34 13.29 7.75
CA ASN A 156 -9.32 13.21 8.80
C ASN A 156 -7.99 13.85 8.42
N VAL A 157 -7.99 14.79 7.47
CA VAL A 157 -6.77 15.52 7.10
C VAL A 157 -6.45 16.54 8.18
N PRO A 158 -5.21 16.62 8.69
CA PRO A 158 -4.84 17.62 9.69
C PRO A 158 -4.61 19.00 9.06
N GLN A 159 -4.74 20.04 9.88
CA GLN A 159 -4.40 21.42 9.51
C GLN A 159 -2.89 21.56 9.22
N PRO A 160 -2.48 22.47 8.31
CA PRO A 160 -3.31 23.39 7.51
C PRO A 160 -3.95 22.76 6.27
N ALA A 161 -3.68 21.49 5.98
CA ALA A 161 -4.11 20.86 4.73
C ALA A 161 -5.63 20.66 4.63
N SER A 162 -6.35 20.51 5.75
CA SER A 162 -7.81 20.40 5.75
C SER A 162 -8.52 21.63 5.20
N ASP A 163 -7.98 22.83 5.44
CA ASP A 163 -8.54 24.11 4.98
C ASP A 163 -8.17 24.44 3.53
N HIS A 164 -7.30 23.63 2.91
CA HIS A 164 -6.91 23.83 1.52
C HIS A 164 -8.12 23.74 0.60
N ARG A 165 -8.29 24.72 -0.29
CA ARG A 165 -9.49 24.85 -1.12
C ARG A 165 -9.42 23.94 -2.35
N VAL A 166 -10.51 23.26 -2.63
CA VAL A 166 -10.63 22.31 -3.75
C VAL A 166 -11.57 22.88 -4.82
N GLU A 167 -11.03 23.71 -5.71
CA GLU A 167 -11.84 24.44 -6.70
C GLU A 167 -12.14 23.65 -7.98
N THR A 168 -11.29 22.66 -8.32
CA THR A 168 -11.34 21.94 -9.61
C THR A 168 -11.21 20.43 -9.42
N ILE A 169 -11.62 19.66 -10.44
CA ILE A 169 -11.45 18.20 -10.46
C ILE A 169 -9.96 17.82 -10.40
N LEU A 170 -9.12 18.56 -11.12
CA LEU A 170 -7.67 18.33 -11.14
C LEU A 170 -7.07 18.53 -9.74
N GLU A 171 -7.52 19.55 -9.01
CA GLU A 171 -7.07 19.82 -7.65
C GLU A 171 -7.52 18.73 -6.67
N ALA A 172 -8.77 18.29 -6.74
CA ALA A 172 -9.24 17.15 -5.94
C ALA A 172 -8.45 15.87 -6.28
N ALA A 173 -8.21 15.60 -7.56
CA ALA A 173 -7.44 14.45 -8.02
C ALA A 173 -5.99 14.51 -7.53
N ARG A 174 -5.41 15.72 -7.43
CA ARG A 174 -4.08 15.96 -6.88
C ARG A 174 -4.03 15.66 -5.39
N VAL A 175 -4.95 16.22 -4.62
CA VAL A 175 -5.08 15.97 -3.18
C VAL A 175 -5.26 14.48 -2.90
N LEU A 176 -6.16 13.81 -3.62
CA LEU A 176 -6.39 12.36 -3.48
C LEU A 176 -5.16 11.53 -3.87
N ALA A 177 -4.42 11.93 -4.90
CA ALA A 177 -3.18 11.24 -5.29
C ALA A 177 -2.05 11.42 -4.27
N ILE A 178 -1.97 12.58 -3.62
CA ILE A 178 -1.02 12.85 -2.54
C ILE A 178 -1.41 12.05 -1.30
N TRP A 179 -2.69 12.10 -0.93
CA TRP A 179 -3.21 11.45 0.26
C TRP A 179 -3.10 9.93 0.19
N ASN A 180 -3.50 9.32 -0.93
CA ASN A 180 -3.34 7.87 -1.16
C ASN A 180 -1.94 7.51 -1.67
N GLY A 181 -1.08 8.52 -1.84
CA GLY A 181 0.26 8.37 -2.37
C GLY A 181 1.26 7.94 -1.32
N ILE A 182 2.51 7.94 -1.75
CA ILE A 182 3.64 7.68 -0.88
C ILE A 182 3.96 8.91 -0.02
N GLY A 183 4.49 8.73 1.20
CA GLY A 183 5.04 9.81 2.04
C GLY A 183 4.52 9.83 3.48
N THR A 184 5.26 10.47 4.39
CA THR A 184 4.80 10.62 5.78
C THR A 184 3.58 11.54 5.83
N LEU A 185 2.81 11.49 6.93
CA LEU A 185 1.68 12.40 7.12
C LEU A 185 2.10 13.87 7.01
N THR A 186 3.26 14.22 7.58
CA THR A 186 3.82 15.58 7.51
C THR A 186 4.15 15.99 6.08
N ASP A 187 4.74 15.11 5.28
CA ASP A 187 5.04 15.39 3.87
C ASP A 187 3.76 15.58 3.06
N LYS A 188 2.76 14.72 3.27
CA LYS A 188 1.46 14.80 2.59
C LYS A 188 0.75 16.11 2.89
N VAL A 189 0.74 16.55 4.14
CA VAL A 189 0.18 17.87 4.53
C VAL A 189 0.91 18.99 3.80
N LYS A 190 2.25 18.96 3.81
CA LYS A 190 3.07 19.95 3.12
C LYS A 190 2.77 19.98 1.60
N TRP A 191 2.67 18.82 0.96
CA TRP A 191 2.41 18.71 -0.47
C TRP A 191 0.97 19.07 -0.85
N ILE A 192 -0.02 18.80 0.00
CA ILE A 192 -1.40 19.26 -0.22
C ILE A 192 -1.42 20.80 -0.23
N CYS A 193 -0.73 21.45 0.70
CA CYS A 193 -0.65 22.90 0.74
C CYS A 193 0.23 23.53 -0.36
N ASP A 194 0.97 22.72 -1.13
CA ASP A 194 1.85 23.17 -2.21
C ASP A 194 1.25 22.84 -3.59
N PRO A 195 0.64 23.81 -4.30
CA PRO A 195 0.08 23.60 -5.63
C PRO A 195 1.11 23.22 -6.70
N SER A 196 2.41 23.45 -6.44
CA SER A 196 3.48 23.06 -7.36
C SER A 196 3.78 21.55 -7.30
N HIS A 197 3.35 20.87 -6.24
CA HIS A 197 3.45 19.43 -6.12
C HIS A 197 2.42 18.71 -7.02
N ARG A 198 2.80 18.52 -8.28
CA ARG A 198 1.96 17.96 -9.35
C ARG A 198 2.00 16.43 -9.35
N ARG A 199 1.02 15.81 -8.70
CA ARG A 199 0.82 14.37 -8.72
C ARG A 199 -0.64 14.05 -9.02
N VAL A 200 -0.90 13.18 -10.00
CA VAL A 200 -2.22 12.62 -10.26
C VAL A 200 -2.09 11.15 -10.64
N THR A 201 -3.17 10.40 -10.47
CA THR A 201 -3.28 9.01 -10.92
C THR A 201 -4.65 8.81 -11.56
N PRO A 202 -4.84 7.80 -12.42
CA PRO A 202 -6.16 7.50 -12.97
C PRO A 202 -7.21 7.28 -11.89
N ARG A 203 -6.87 6.55 -10.81
CA ARG A 203 -7.76 6.35 -9.66
C ARG A 203 -8.15 7.66 -9.00
N SER A 204 -7.19 8.54 -8.70
CA SER A 204 -7.48 9.81 -8.04
C SER A 204 -8.34 10.73 -8.91
N VAL A 205 -8.15 10.71 -10.23
CA VAL A 205 -9.03 11.40 -11.19
C VAL A 205 -10.45 10.81 -11.15
N GLY A 206 -10.58 9.48 -11.18
CA GLY A 206 -11.89 8.84 -11.11
C GLY A 206 -12.65 9.14 -9.83
N LEU A 207 -11.96 9.11 -8.69
CA LEU A 207 -12.50 9.50 -7.40
C LEU A 207 -12.91 10.98 -7.35
N ALA A 208 -12.10 11.87 -7.93
CA ALA A 208 -12.43 13.29 -8.02
C ALA A 208 -13.70 13.55 -8.84
N TYR A 209 -13.86 12.91 -10.01
CA TYR A 209 -15.11 13.02 -10.78
C TYR A 209 -16.30 12.45 -10.02
N ALA A 210 -16.14 11.31 -9.34
CA ALA A 210 -17.21 10.72 -8.53
C ALA A 210 -17.65 11.67 -7.39
N PHE A 211 -16.69 12.29 -6.69
CA PHE A 211 -16.95 13.33 -5.69
C PHE A 211 -17.69 14.53 -6.29
N PHE A 212 -17.19 15.07 -7.40
CA PHE A 212 -17.81 16.24 -8.00
C PHE A 212 -19.18 15.93 -8.61
N ARG A 213 -19.44 14.70 -9.05
CA ARG A 213 -20.76 14.26 -9.52
C ARG A 213 -21.81 14.34 -8.40
N THR A 214 -21.45 14.05 -7.14
CA THR A 214 -22.39 14.15 -6.02
C THR A 214 -22.56 15.57 -5.47
N ARG A 215 -21.59 16.46 -5.74
CA ARG A 215 -21.58 17.83 -5.20
C ARG A 215 -21.93 18.92 -6.20
N ARG A 216 -21.69 18.72 -7.50
CA ARG A 216 -21.92 19.73 -8.56
C ARG A 216 -22.95 19.25 -9.56
N LEU A 217 -24.06 19.98 -9.62
CA LEU A 217 -25.15 19.72 -10.55
C LEU A 217 -24.66 19.71 -12.00
N HIS A 218 -23.77 20.64 -12.38
CA HIS A 218 -23.16 20.68 -13.71
C HIS A 218 -22.52 19.34 -14.10
N ILE A 219 -21.66 18.81 -13.24
CA ILE A 219 -20.95 17.56 -13.52
C ILE A 219 -21.92 16.39 -13.49
N SER A 220 -22.88 16.38 -12.54
CA SER A 220 -23.93 15.36 -12.51
C SER A 220 -24.72 15.27 -13.80
N ILE A 221 -25.25 16.38 -14.29
CA ILE A 221 -26.06 16.42 -15.51
C ILE A 221 -25.22 15.99 -16.71
N TRP A 222 -24.02 16.56 -16.87
CA TRP A 222 -23.13 16.18 -17.98
C TRP A 222 -22.74 14.71 -17.94
N THR A 223 -22.44 14.15 -16.76
CA THR A 223 -22.13 12.71 -16.63
C THR A 223 -23.31 11.82 -17.01
N SER A 224 -24.55 12.29 -16.85
CA SER A 224 -25.76 11.53 -17.21
C SER A 224 -26.10 11.58 -18.70
N MET A 225 -25.58 12.58 -19.42
CA MET A 225 -25.84 12.77 -20.86
C MET A 225 -24.77 12.15 -21.74
N VAL A 226 -23.57 11.92 -21.20
CA VAL A 226 -22.51 11.19 -21.90
C VAL A 226 -22.86 9.70 -21.94
N PRO A 227 -22.83 9.04 -23.13
CA PRO A 227 -23.09 7.61 -23.23
C PRO A 227 -22.21 6.78 -22.28
N HIS A 228 -22.76 5.70 -21.75
CA HIS A 228 -22.07 4.88 -20.75
C HIS A 228 -20.76 4.26 -21.27
N ASP A 229 -20.66 3.99 -22.57
CA ASP A 229 -19.49 3.46 -23.26
C ASP A 229 -18.57 4.56 -23.82
N ALA A 230 -18.94 5.83 -23.66
CA ALA A 230 -18.18 6.92 -24.23
C ALA A 230 -16.79 7.07 -23.60
N ILE A 231 -15.82 7.39 -24.45
CA ILE A 231 -14.41 7.62 -24.14
C ILE A 231 -14.18 9.13 -24.07
N MET A 232 -13.72 9.60 -22.91
CA MET A 232 -13.36 11.00 -22.71
C MET A 232 -11.96 11.27 -23.27
N ARG A 233 -11.86 12.20 -24.23
CA ARG A 233 -10.59 12.72 -24.74
C ARG A 233 -10.33 14.09 -24.13
N HIS A 234 -9.53 14.13 -23.06
CA HIS A 234 -9.18 15.39 -22.41
C HIS A 234 -8.02 16.06 -23.16
N ASN A 235 -8.07 17.38 -23.34
CA ASN A 235 -6.95 18.12 -23.91
C ASN A 235 -5.72 18.13 -22.99
N GLN A 236 -4.54 18.43 -23.54
CA GLN A 236 -3.33 18.54 -22.74
C GLN A 236 -3.45 19.70 -21.74
N ILE A 237 -3.19 19.41 -20.47
CA ILE A 237 -3.19 20.41 -19.40
C ILE A 237 -1.80 21.03 -19.31
N GLN A 238 -1.68 22.33 -19.56
CA GLN A 238 -0.41 23.04 -19.49
C GLN A 238 0.25 22.88 -18.10
N GLY A 239 1.56 22.65 -18.10
CA GLY A 239 2.36 22.46 -16.89
C GLY A 239 2.39 21.03 -16.34
N TRP A 240 1.62 20.08 -16.88
CA TRP A 240 1.72 18.68 -16.48
C TRP A 240 2.64 17.93 -17.44
N SER A 241 3.65 17.25 -16.89
CA SER A 241 4.70 16.57 -17.67
C SER A 241 4.27 15.21 -18.23
N TYR A 242 3.14 14.68 -17.78
CA TYR A 242 2.63 13.35 -18.15
C TYR A 242 1.59 13.44 -19.25
N ASP A 243 1.38 12.31 -19.93
CA ASP A 243 0.23 12.14 -20.82
C ASP A 243 -1.05 12.10 -19.97
N MET A 244 -1.64 13.27 -19.79
CA MET A 244 -2.88 13.42 -19.03
C MET A 244 -4.06 12.77 -19.77
N ILE A 245 -3.97 12.59 -21.10
CA ILE A 245 -5.09 12.07 -21.91
C ILE A 245 -5.47 10.67 -21.43
N GLU A 246 -4.49 9.77 -21.35
CA GLU A 246 -4.72 8.40 -20.87
C GLU A 246 -5.17 8.37 -19.41
N ILE A 247 -4.59 9.23 -18.56
CA ILE A 247 -4.96 9.33 -17.14
C ILE A 247 -6.43 9.73 -16.99
N PHE A 248 -6.89 10.72 -17.75
CA PHE A 248 -8.29 11.18 -17.72
C PHE A 248 -9.24 10.16 -18.34
N GLU A 249 -8.84 9.49 -19.43
CA GLU A 249 -9.65 8.43 -20.03
C GLU A 249 -9.92 7.30 -19.02
N ILE A 250 -8.86 6.78 -18.39
CA ILE A 250 -8.99 5.71 -17.40
C ILE A 250 -9.73 6.21 -16.16
N GLY A 251 -9.41 7.42 -15.69
CA GLY A 251 -10.10 8.04 -14.56
C GLY A 251 -11.59 8.20 -14.80
N TRP A 252 -12.01 8.62 -16.00
CA TRP A 252 -13.41 8.71 -16.37
C TRP A 252 -14.13 7.34 -16.31
N LYS A 253 -13.49 6.27 -16.82
CA LYS A 253 -14.03 4.91 -16.71
C LYS A 253 -14.25 4.48 -15.25
N ILE A 254 -13.31 4.83 -14.37
CA ILE A 254 -13.44 4.58 -12.92
C ILE A 254 -14.60 5.39 -12.34
N ALA A 255 -14.69 6.69 -12.64
CA ALA A 255 -15.73 7.58 -12.11
C ALA A 255 -17.15 7.09 -12.41
N LYS A 256 -17.39 6.59 -13.62
CA LYS A 256 -18.70 6.08 -14.05
C LYS A 256 -19.23 4.96 -13.14
N THR A 257 -18.33 4.07 -12.71
CA THR A 257 -18.66 2.88 -11.90
C THR A 257 -18.51 3.11 -10.39
N THR A 258 -17.95 4.25 -9.99
CA THR A 258 -17.67 4.55 -8.59
C THR A 258 -18.81 5.30 -7.92
N ASP A 259 -19.40 4.72 -6.87
CA ASP A 259 -20.26 5.46 -5.95
C ASP A 259 -19.41 6.18 -4.89
N TRP A 260 -19.45 7.51 -4.90
CA TRP A 260 -18.70 8.30 -3.94
C TRP A 260 -19.09 8.03 -2.50
N ASN A 261 -20.37 7.78 -2.20
CA ASN A 261 -20.82 7.59 -0.81
C ASN A 261 -20.22 6.32 -0.20
N LEU A 262 -20.05 5.26 -1.00
CA LEU A 262 -19.39 4.03 -0.57
C LEU A 262 -17.88 4.21 -0.40
N VAL A 263 -17.25 4.99 -1.28
CA VAL A 263 -15.80 5.19 -1.23
C VAL A 263 -15.39 6.21 -0.17
N GLN A 264 -16.23 7.21 0.10
CA GLN A 264 -15.96 8.24 1.11
C GLN A 264 -15.72 7.64 2.50
N THR A 265 -16.41 6.55 2.85
CA THR A 265 -16.20 5.87 4.14
C THR A 265 -14.86 5.14 4.21
N GLU A 266 -14.24 4.83 3.08
CA GLU A 266 -12.96 4.12 3.00
C GLU A 266 -11.77 5.07 2.76
N ILE A 267 -12.00 6.19 2.08
CA ILE A 267 -11.01 7.27 1.93
C ILE A 267 -10.62 7.79 3.32
N GLY A 268 -9.31 7.85 3.58
CA GLY A 268 -8.78 8.23 4.90
C GLY A 268 -8.42 7.05 5.79
N LYS A 269 -9.05 5.88 5.61
CA LYS A 269 -8.67 4.65 6.33
C LYS A 269 -7.44 3.96 5.76
N GLU A 270 -7.00 4.33 4.56
CA GLU A 270 -5.81 3.73 3.92
C GLU A 270 -4.56 3.88 4.81
N HIS A 271 -4.43 5.02 5.48
CA HIS A 271 -3.38 5.25 6.47
C HIS A 271 -3.47 4.36 7.72
N HIS A 272 -4.55 3.62 7.92
CA HIS A 272 -4.75 2.77 9.10
C HIS A 272 -4.59 1.29 8.75
N LYS A 273 -4.36 0.95 7.48
CA LYS A 273 -4.08 -0.42 7.07
C LYS A 273 -2.68 -0.79 7.58
N ALA A 274 -2.65 -1.69 8.55
CA ALA A 274 -1.45 -2.35 9.01
C ALA A 274 -1.28 -3.67 8.27
N LEU A 275 -0.12 -3.86 7.64
CA LEU A 275 0.27 -5.15 7.09
C LEU A 275 1.24 -5.83 8.05
N VAL A 276 0.88 -7.01 8.55
CA VAL A 276 1.83 -7.84 9.31
C VAL A 276 2.53 -8.76 8.32
N VAL A 277 3.86 -8.64 8.20
CA VAL A 277 4.67 -9.43 7.26
C VAL A 277 5.64 -10.28 8.04
N LYS A 278 5.67 -11.58 7.75
CA LYS A 278 6.72 -12.47 8.27
C LYS A 278 7.96 -12.41 7.38
N PHE A 279 9.14 -12.57 7.97
CA PHE A 279 10.40 -12.63 7.22
C PHE A 279 10.36 -13.60 6.02
N SER A 280 9.79 -14.79 6.21
CA SER A 280 9.66 -15.81 5.15
C SER A 280 8.73 -15.41 3.98
N GLU A 281 7.88 -14.40 4.17
CA GLU A 281 6.91 -13.97 3.16
C GLU A 281 7.50 -12.91 2.21
N VAL A 282 8.55 -12.20 2.64
CA VAL A 282 9.22 -11.20 1.80
C VAL A 282 10.01 -11.88 0.71
N HIS A 283 9.57 -11.67 -0.52
CA HIS A 283 10.24 -12.16 -1.71
C HIS A 283 10.27 -11.03 -2.75
N LEU A 284 11.38 -10.92 -3.48
CA LEU A 284 11.59 -9.91 -4.53
C LEU A 284 10.54 -9.94 -5.66
N ARG A 285 9.78 -11.03 -5.77
CA ARG A 285 8.73 -11.21 -6.80
C ARG A 285 7.31 -10.98 -6.29
N LYS A 286 7.11 -10.80 -4.98
CA LYS A 286 5.78 -10.62 -4.37
C LYS A 286 5.48 -9.13 -4.21
N ASN A 287 5.15 -8.49 -5.32
CA ASN A 287 4.94 -7.04 -5.35
C ASN A 287 3.66 -6.58 -4.62
N GLU A 288 2.76 -7.52 -4.29
CA GLU A 288 1.50 -7.21 -3.62
C GLU A 288 1.68 -6.69 -2.18
N LEU A 289 2.83 -6.97 -1.55
CA LEU A 289 3.19 -6.44 -0.23
C LEU A 289 3.50 -4.94 -0.26
N PHE A 290 3.62 -4.33 -1.45
CA PHE A 290 4.04 -2.94 -1.63
C PHE A 290 2.92 -2.06 -2.22
N ARG A 291 1.66 -2.38 -1.94
CA ARG A 291 0.53 -1.53 -2.35
C ARG A 291 0.62 -0.18 -1.62
N GLY A 292 0.37 0.91 -2.34
CA GLY A 292 0.44 2.29 -1.82
C GLY A 292 -0.59 2.62 -0.73
N GLU A 293 -1.53 1.72 -0.46
CA GLU A 293 -2.56 1.89 0.58
C GLU A 293 -2.07 1.49 1.98
N LEU A 294 -0.79 1.12 2.16
CA LEU A 294 -0.27 0.71 3.46
C LEU A 294 0.24 1.93 4.22
N GLY A 295 -0.46 2.32 5.29
CA GLY A 295 0.05 3.31 6.23
C GLY A 295 1.15 2.74 7.13
N HIS A 296 1.08 1.45 7.43
CA HIS A 296 1.93 0.83 8.43
C HIS A 296 2.28 -0.61 8.06
N VAL A 297 3.49 -1.01 8.37
CA VAL A 297 3.98 -2.38 8.19
C VAL A 297 4.57 -2.86 9.50
N VAL A 298 4.03 -3.94 10.05
CA VAL A 298 4.60 -4.63 11.20
C VAL A 298 5.39 -5.82 10.66
N PHE A 299 6.70 -5.71 10.69
CA PHE A 299 7.58 -6.76 10.21
C PHE A 299 8.03 -7.63 11.38
N VAL A 300 7.70 -8.91 11.32
CA VAL A 300 8.12 -9.89 12.32
C VAL A 300 9.44 -10.50 11.85
N MET A 301 10.51 -10.16 12.57
CA MET A 301 11.86 -10.69 12.35
C MET A 301 11.87 -12.22 12.57
N PRO A 302 12.78 -12.95 11.92
CA PRO A 302 12.88 -14.39 12.14
C PRO A 302 13.39 -14.69 13.55
N SER A 303 13.03 -15.87 14.08
CA SER A 303 13.47 -16.35 15.40
C SER A 303 14.97 -16.60 15.48
N LEU A 304 15.58 -16.91 14.35
CA LEU A 304 17.00 -17.17 14.18
C LEU A 304 17.52 -16.35 13.01
N GLU A 305 18.79 -15.94 13.07
CA GLU A 305 19.45 -15.35 11.92
C GLU A 305 19.41 -16.37 10.75
N PRO A 306 18.87 -15.99 9.58
CA PRO A 306 18.72 -16.97 8.52
C PRO A 306 20.09 -17.33 7.96
N LYS A 307 20.37 -18.64 7.91
CA LYS A 307 21.69 -19.20 7.55
C LYS A 307 22.12 -18.92 6.11
N GLN A 308 21.18 -18.59 5.22
CA GLN A 308 21.48 -18.32 3.82
C GLN A 308 21.97 -16.88 3.63
N THR A 309 23.22 -16.73 3.22
CA THR A 309 23.79 -15.44 2.80
C THR A 309 22.90 -14.80 1.72
N GLY A 310 22.42 -13.57 1.96
CA GLY A 310 21.55 -12.84 1.02
C GLY A 310 20.05 -12.92 1.30
N CYS A 311 19.60 -13.70 2.30
CA CYS A 311 18.21 -13.69 2.76
C CYS A 311 17.72 -12.31 3.25
N TRP A 312 18.63 -11.45 3.69
CA TRP A 312 18.36 -10.09 4.14
C TRP A 312 18.17 -9.10 2.99
N LEU A 313 18.63 -9.41 1.76
CA LEU A 313 18.52 -8.50 0.61
C LEU A 313 17.04 -8.22 0.24
N PRO A 314 16.16 -9.23 0.11
CA PRO A 314 14.72 -8.99 -0.07
C PRO A 314 14.11 -8.14 1.04
N PHE A 315 14.54 -8.33 2.29
CA PHE A 315 14.06 -7.54 3.42
C PHE A 315 14.47 -6.07 3.33
N VAL A 316 15.75 -5.77 3.12
CA VAL A 316 16.24 -4.39 2.99
C VAL A 316 15.59 -3.71 1.77
N ALA A 317 15.43 -4.43 0.66
CA ALA A 317 14.71 -3.93 -0.51
C ALA A 317 13.24 -3.62 -0.19
N ALA A 318 12.56 -4.52 0.53
CA ALA A 318 11.18 -4.34 0.98
C ALA A 318 11.04 -3.14 1.93
N MET A 319 11.94 -2.99 2.89
CA MET A 319 11.99 -1.81 3.77
C MET A 319 12.17 -0.52 2.99
N GLY A 320 13.11 -0.48 2.05
CA GLY A 320 13.33 0.68 1.20
C GLY A 320 12.08 1.04 0.39
N MET A 321 11.35 0.02 -0.11
CA MET A 321 10.08 0.22 -0.80
C MET A 321 8.98 0.74 0.14
N TRP A 322 8.78 0.14 1.31
CA TRP A 322 7.78 0.59 2.29
C TRP A 322 8.06 2.00 2.81
N LEU A 323 9.31 2.30 3.19
CA LEU A 323 9.72 3.62 3.62
C LEU A 323 9.64 4.64 2.47
N GLY A 324 10.00 4.23 1.25
CA GLY A 324 9.79 5.02 0.04
C GLY A 324 8.30 5.29 -0.22
N ILE A 325 7.43 4.35 0.17
CA ILE A 325 5.96 4.50 0.18
C ILE A 325 5.46 5.36 1.35
N GLY A 326 6.33 5.76 2.29
CA GLY A 326 5.96 6.49 3.50
C GLY A 326 5.24 5.63 4.53
N CYS A 327 5.29 4.31 4.40
CA CYS A 327 4.82 3.40 5.44
C CYS A 327 5.64 3.61 6.71
N ARG A 328 4.98 3.58 7.87
CA ARG A 328 5.68 3.40 9.14
C ARG A 328 6.01 1.92 9.33
N LEU A 329 7.29 1.62 9.43
CA LEU A 329 7.76 0.25 9.66
C LEU A 329 8.00 0.01 11.14
N TYR A 330 7.37 -1.01 11.68
CA TYR A 330 7.57 -1.51 13.04
C TYR A 330 8.31 -2.83 12.95
N LEU A 331 9.53 -2.88 13.45
CA LEU A 331 10.29 -4.12 13.54
C LEU A 331 9.94 -4.78 14.87
N VAL A 332 9.33 -5.95 14.80
CA VAL A 332 8.98 -6.77 15.96
C VAL A 332 9.93 -7.95 15.97
N ALA A 333 10.62 -8.18 17.08
CA ALA A 333 11.47 -9.34 17.21
C ALA A 333 10.64 -10.62 17.01
N GLY A 334 11.18 -11.61 16.32
CA GLY A 334 10.55 -12.91 16.21
C GLY A 334 10.45 -13.61 17.56
N PRO A 335 9.67 -14.71 17.66
CA PRO A 335 9.73 -15.57 18.82
C PRO A 335 11.18 -16.00 19.06
N ILE A 336 11.69 -15.77 20.27
CA ILE A 336 13.12 -15.90 20.54
C ILE A 336 13.45 -17.34 20.95
N GLY A 337 14.32 -18.01 20.20
CA GLY A 337 14.80 -19.38 20.51
C GLY A 337 15.88 -19.40 21.60
N ARG A 338 16.28 -20.58 22.08
CA ARG A 338 17.20 -20.77 23.22
C ARG A 338 18.63 -20.23 23.04
N GLU A 339 19.14 -20.08 21.82
CA GLU A 339 20.45 -19.49 21.55
C GLU A 339 20.34 -17.96 21.42
N GLN A 340 20.57 -17.23 22.52
CA GLN A 340 19.95 -15.91 22.70
C GLN A 340 20.88 -14.71 22.97
N SER A 341 22.20 -14.88 22.92
CA SER A 341 23.13 -13.77 23.23
C SER A 341 23.12 -12.62 22.20
N SER A 342 22.69 -12.87 20.96
CA SER A 342 22.61 -11.87 19.89
C SER A 342 21.34 -11.00 19.98
N TRP A 343 20.20 -11.58 20.39
CA TRP A 343 18.92 -10.86 20.45
C TRP A 343 18.77 -9.97 21.67
N PHE A 344 19.32 -10.35 22.84
CA PHE A 344 19.31 -9.50 24.03
C PHE A 344 20.07 -8.17 23.87
N ARG A 345 20.94 -8.06 22.85
CA ARG A 345 21.61 -6.79 22.52
C ARG A 345 20.71 -5.82 21.74
N VAL A 346 19.61 -6.31 21.17
CA VAL A 346 18.74 -5.57 20.23
C VAL A 346 17.34 -5.36 20.78
N ALA A 347 16.84 -6.25 21.65
CA ALA A 347 15.51 -6.14 22.23
C ALA A 347 15.49 -5.17 23.43
N GLU A 348 14.62 -4.16 23.38
CA GLU A 348 14.34 -3.30 24.53
C GLU A 348 13.63 -4.09 25.66
N PRO A 349 13.86 -3.75 26.94
CA PRO A 349 13.24 -4.41 28.09
C PRO A 349 11.71 -4.41 28.08
N ASP A 350 11.08 -3.46 27.37
CA ASP A 350 9.62 -3.31 27.26
C ASP A 350 9.03 -3.96 26.00
N SER A 351 9.83 -4.73 25.24
CA SER A 351 9.38 -5.35 24.00
C SER A 351 8.23 -6.35 24.23
N PRO A 352 7.13 -6.29 23.44
CA PRO A 352 6.05 -7.27 23.51
C PRO A 352 6.52 -8.72 23.41
N CYS A 353 7.63 -8.97 22.72
CA CYS A 353 8.19 -10.29 22.50
C CYS A 353 8.69 -10.96 23.80
N LEU A 354 9.03 -10.17 24.82
CA LEU A 354 9.45 -10.69 26.13
C LEU A 354 8.28 -11.27 26.93
N GLU A 355 7.05 -10.83 26.67
CA GLU A 355 5.85 -11.29 27.39
C GLU A 355 5.41 -12.70 26.99
N VAL A 356 5.88 -13.18 25.84
CA VAL A 356 5.50 -14.50 25.28
C VAL A 356 6.33 -15.62 25.89
N GLY A 357 7.42 -15.27 26.59
CA GLY A 357 8.41 -16.20 27.10
C GLY A 357 9.27 -16.80 26.00
N MET A 358 10.34 -17.47 26.41
CA MET A 358 11.17 -18.24 25.48
C MET A 358 10.40 -19.46 24.98
N VAL A 359 10.39 -19.65 23.67
CA VAL A 359 9.79 -20.82 23.04
C VAL A 359 10.90 -21.84 22.82
N ASP A 360 10.71 -23.05 23.36
CA ASP A 360 11.76 -24.08 23.38
C ASP A 360 12.11 -24.64 21.99
N ASP A 361 11.14 -24.69 21.07
CA ASP A 361 11.27 -25.21 19.72
C ASP A 361 10.43 -24.35 18.76
N ASP A 362 10.89 -24.12 17.52
CA ASP A 362 10.15 -23.32 16.51
C ASP A 362 8.83 -23.97 16.09
N LYS A 363 8.68 -25.27 16.36
CA LYS A 363 7.43 -26.04 16.21
C LYS A 363 6.53 -26.04 17.43
N SER A 364 6.99 -25.45 18.54
CA SER A 364 6.19 -25.36 19.76
C SER A 364 5.02 -24.40 19.54
N TRP A 365 3.86 -24.82 20.03
CA TRP A 365 2.72 -23.91 20.11
C TRP A 365 2.88 -22.99 21.31
N ILE A 366 2.72 -21.69 21.08
CA ILE A 366 2.65 -20.70 22.14
C ILE A 366 1.30 -20.86 22.85
N PRO A 367 1.27 -20.98 24.20
CA PRO A 367 0.02 -21.04 24.95
C PRO A 367 -0.87 -19.83 24.65
N GLU A 368 -2.19 -20.02 24.58
CA GLU A 368 -3.16 -18.95 24.30
C GLU A 368 -2.97 -17.75 25.23
N ALA A 369 -2.69 -17.99 26.52
CA ALA A 369 -2.39 -16.93 27.49
C ALA A 369 -1.18 -16.07 27.08
N GLY A 370 -0.11 -16.67 26.58
CA GLY A 370 1.08 -15.96 26.09
C GLY A 370 0.80 -15.16 24.82
N VAL A 371 0.03 -15.72 23.88
CA VAL A 371 -0.40 -15.01 22.66
C VAL A 371 -1.31 -13.82 23.01
N ARG A 372 -2.23 -13.99 23.97
CA ARG A 372 -3.09 -12.90 24.45
C ARG A 372 -2.27 -11.80 25.11
N LYS A 373 -1.29 -12.15 25.95
CA LYS A 373 -0.40 -11.18 26.61
C LYS A 373 0.45 -10.41 25.59
N PHE A 374 1.00 -11.10 24.59
CA PHE A 374 1.67 -10.48 23.45
C PHE A 374 0.78 -9.47 22.74
N TYR A 375 -0.45 -9.89 22.40
CA TYR A 375 -1.40 -9.06 21.69
C TYR A 375 -1.79 -7.83 22.50
N SER A 376 -2.07 -7.98 23.80
CA SER A 376 -2.37 -6.87 24.70
C SER A 376 -1.19 -5.91 24.80
N LYS A 377 0.04 -6.40 24.98
CA LYS A 377 1.23 -5.54 25.05
C LYS A 377 1.50 -4.84 23.71
N MET A 378 1.30 -5.53 22.58
CA MET A 378 1.31 -4.90 21.26
C MET A 378 0.21 -3.85 21.14
N ALA A 379 -1.01 -4.12 21.60
CA ALA A 379 -2.11 -3.16 21.60
C ALA A 379 -1.77 -1.92 22.42
N ASP A 380 -1.15 -2.09 23.59
CA ASP A 380 -0.71 -0.98 24.44
C ASP A 380 0.39 -0.16 23.77
N VAL A 381 1.44 -0.80 23.25
CA VAL A 381 2.54 -0.12 22.53
C VAL A 381 2.00 0.61 21.30
N LEU A 382 1.07 -0.02 20.59
CA LEU A 382 0.47 0.52 19.36
C LEU A 382 -0.73 1.43 19.61
N SER A 383 -1.21 1.59 20.85
CA SER A 383 -2.47 2.26 21.21
C SER A 383 -2.54 3.72 20.74
N SER A 384 -1.39 4.39 20.69
CA SER A 384 -1.28 5.77 20.19
C SER A 384 -1.46 5.89 18.68
N TRP A 385 -1.37 4.78 17.94
CA TRP A 385 -1.45 4.74 16.48
C TRP A 385 -2.63 3.90 15.97
N PHE A 386 -3.06 2.89 16.72
CA PHE A 386 -4.12 1.97 16.33
C PHE A 386 -4.96 1.55 17.53
N SER A 387 -6.24 1.28 17.26
CA SER A 387 -7.06 0.48 18.14
C SER A 387 -7.07 -0.96 17.62
N LEU A 388 -6.34 -1.84 18.31
CA LEU A 388 -6.42 -3.28 18.06
C LEU A 388 -7.74 -3.81 18.64
N GLU A 389 -8.47 -4.62 17.87
CA GLU A 389 -9.73 -5.21 18.31
C GLU A 389 -9.51 -6.05 19.58
N ALA A 390 -10.38 -5.87 20.57
CA ALA A 390 -10.29 -6.66 21.79
C ALA A 390 -10.42 -8.16 21.46
N LEU A 391 -9.45 -8.95 21.89
CA LEU A 391 -9.53 -10.40 21.71
C LEU A 391 -10.78 -10.93 22.43
N PRO A 392 -11.57 -11.82 21.80
CA PRO A 392 -12.74 -12.41 22.45
C PRO A 392 -12.34 -13.10 23.75
N ALA A 393 -13.21 -13.09 24.76
CA ALA A 393 -12.91 -13.69 26.07
C ALA A 393 -12.38 -15.13 25.94
N PRO A 394 -11.41 -15.56 26.78
CA PRO A 394 -10.86 -16.91 26.73
C PRO A 394 -11.99 -17.94 26.90
N LYS A 395 -11.98 -18.95 26.03
CA LYS A 395 -12.99 -20.01 26.06
C LYS A 395 -12.62 -21.01 27.16
N PHE A 396 -12.99 -20.67 28.40
CA PHE A 396 -12.80 -21.44 29.64
C PHE A 396 -11.34 -21.66 30.07
N GLU A 397 -11.06 -21.27 31.32
CA GLU A 397 -9.91 -21.78 32.07
C GLU A 397 -10.12 -23.28 32.34
N SER A 398 -9.61 -24.13 31.45
CA SER A 398 -9.36 -25.51 31.82
C SER A 398 -8.31 -25.50 32.94
N THR A 399 -8.76 -25.71 34.18
CA THR A 399 -7.93 -25.83 35.39
C THR A 399 -6.96 -27.01 35.36
N ARG A 400 -6.88 -27.75 34.26
CA ARG A 400 -5.89 -28.81 34.06
C ARG A 400 -4.71 -28.24 33.25
N PRO A 401 -3.49 -28.22 33.81
CA PRO A 401 -2.31 -27.80 33.07
C PRO A 401 -2.15 -28.70 31.85
N HIS A 402 -2.38 -28.13 30.66
CA HIS A 402 -2.03 -28.79 29.42
C HIS A 402 -0.51 -28.93 29.39
N LYS A 403 -0.01 -30.18 29.45
CA LYS A 403 1.40 -30.45 29.19
C LYS A 403 1.75 -29.88 27.81
N ALA A 404 2.78 -29.04 27.77
CA ALA A 404 3.35 -28.50 26.55
C ALA A 404 3.61 -29.64 25.55
N GLY A 405 3.15 -29.49 24.31
CA GLY A 405 3.49 -30.40 23.20
C GLY A 405 2.32 -31.10 22.50
N ASN A 406 1.08 -31.07 23.02
CA ASN A 406 -0.06 -31.66 22.32
C ASN A 406 -1.09 -30.61 21.91
N PRO A 407 -1.54 -30.60 20.63
CA PRO A 407 -2.60 -29.70 20.20
C PRO A 407 -3.90 -29.99 20.97
N PRO A 408 -4.74 -28.98 21.23
CA PRO A 408 -6.05 -29.20 21.79
C PRO A 408 -6.82 -30.15 20.86
N ARG A 409 -7.23 -31.32 21.37
CA ARG A 409 -8.20 -32.17 20.68
C ARG A 409 -9.46 -31.33 20.51
N GLY A 410 -9.78 -31.00 19.26
CA GLY A 410 -10.88 -30.11 18.92
C GLY A 410 -12.16 -30.48 19.67
N SER A 411 -12.53 -29.66 20.64
CA SER A 411 -13.90 -29.57 21.12
C SER A 411 -14.68 -28.78 20.07
N GLU A 412 -15.33 -29.53 19.17
CA GLU A 412 -16.43 -29.00 18.38
C GLU A 412 -17.48 -28.42 19.34
N GLY A 413 -17.53 -27.10 19.43
CA GLY A 413 -18.48 -26.43 20.33
C GLY A 413 -18.41 -24.92 20.21
N CYS A 414 -18.86 -24.35 19.09
CA CYS A 414 -19.81 -23.23 19.12
C CYS A 414 -20.37 -22.92 17.73
N SER A 415 -21.70 -22.94 17.65
CA SER A 415 -22.58 -22.11 16.83
C SER A 415 -22.14 -21.78 15.40
N LYS A 416 -22.50 -22.67 14.46
CA LYS A 416 -22.80 -22.25 13.10
C LYS A 416 -24.29 -21.92 12.99
N VAL A 417 -24.56 -20.67 12.63
CA VAL A 417 -25.79 -20.27 11.94
C VAL A 417 -26.06 -21.28 10.82
N VAL A 418 -27.31 -21.73 10.79
CA VAL A 418 -27.82 -22.80 9.94
C VAL A 418 -27.79 -22.35 8.48
N GLU A 419 -26.78 -22.76 7.75
CA GLU A 419 -26.88 -22.94 6.30
C GLU A 419 -26.93 -24.44 6.02
N ARG A 420 -27.99 -24.87 5.35
CA ARG A 420 -28.46 -26.26 5.19
C ARG A 420 -27.49 -27.17 4.41
N GLY A 421 -26.30 -27.40 4.95
CA GLY A 421 -25.38 -28.45 4.48
C GLY A 421 -25.80 -29.81 5.05
N ILE A 422 -26.34 -30.68 4.20
CA ILE A 422 -26.65 -32.06 4.57
C ILE A 422 -25.37 -32.75 5.05
N ASN A 423 -25.34 -33.14 6.32
CA ASN A 423 -24.22 -33.84 6.93
C ASN A 423 -24.09 -35.25 6.32
N LYS A 424 -23.18 -35.41 5.36
CA LYS A 424 -22.90 -36.68 4.65
C LYS A 424 -22.56 -37.83 5.60
N ASN A 425 -21.99 -37.55 6.78
CA ASN A 425 -21.70 -38.57 7.78
C ASN A 425 -22.96 -39.07 8.50
N ARG A 426 -23.96 -38.21 8.70
CA ARG A 426 -25.27 -38.60 9.26
C ARG A 426 -26.02 -39.53 8.29
N LEU A 427 -26.03 -39.20 7.00
CA LEU A 427 -26.62 -40.06 5.97
C LEU A 427 -25.93 -41.43 5.88
N LYS A 428 -24.59 -41.46 5.89
CA LYS A 428 -23.84 -42.73 5.93
C LYS A 428 -24.20 -43.59 7.15
N ARG A 429 -24.35 -42.97 8.33
CA ARG A 429 -24.75 -43.69 9.56
C ARG A 429 -26.18 -44.22 9.46
N GLN A 430 -27.11 -43.44 8.89
CA GLN A 430 -28.50 -43.84 8.70
C GLN A 430 -28.62 -45.00 7.70
N GLN A 431 -27.91 -44.94 6.58
CA GLN A 431 -27.85 -46.04 5.61
C GLN A 431 -27.29 -47.33 6.23
N LYS A 432 -26.23 -47.21 7.05
CA LYS A 432 -25.64 -48.36 7.74
C LYS A 432 -26.60 -49.00 8.74
N ARG A 433 -27.43 -48.20 9.42
CA ARG A 433 -28.50 -48.71 10.31
C ARG A 433 -29.60 -49.42 9.51
N LEU A 434 -30.01 -48.85 8.38
CA LEU A 434 -31.02 -49.46 7.50
C LEU A 434 -30.55 -50.82 6.97
N ASN A 435 -29.31 -50.90 6.49
CA ASN A 435 -28.74 -52.14 5.97
C ASN A 435 -28.65 -53.22 7.07
N ARG A 436 -28.24 -52.84 8.30
CA ARG A 436 -28.23 -53.77 9.44
C ARG A 436 -29.63 -54.28 9.79
N SER A 437 -30.65 -53.43 9.69
CA SER A 437 -32.04 -53.83 9.92
C SER A 437 -32.52 -54.82 8.86
N LYS A 438 -32.25 -54.54 7.58
CA LYS A 438 -32.60 -55.44 6.46
C LYS A 438 -31.94 -56.82 6.59
N VAL A 439 -30.66 -56.87 6.97
CA VAL A 439 -29.96 -58.15 7.19
C VAL A 439 -30.60 -58.96 8.32
N ARG A 440 -31.00 -58.31 9.43
CA ARG A 440 -31.69 -58.99 10.54
C ARG A 440 -33.08 -59.49 10.14
N ALA A 441 -33.82 -58.70 9.36
CA ALA A 441 -35.14 -59.11 8.86
C ALA A 441 -35.03 -60.31 7.91
N ALA A 442 -34.06 -60.29 7.00
CA ALA A 442 -33.80 -61.42 6.09
C ALA A 442 -33.39 -62.69 6.85
N ALA A 443 -32.53 -62.57 7.88
CA ALA A 443 -32.14 -63.69 8.71
C ALA A 443 -33.35 -64.32 9.45
N LYS A 444 -34.23 -63.47 10.02
CA LYS A 444 -35.47 -63.96 10.65
C LYS A 444 -36.42 -64.64 9.67
N GLY A 445 -36.54 -64.13 8.44
CA GLY A 445 -37.37 -64.77 7.41
C GLY A 445 -36.84 -66.16 7.00
N LEU A 446 -35.52 -66.33 6.96
CA LEU A 446 -34.89 -67.62 6.68
C LEU A 446 -35.07 -68.64 7.80
N GLU A 447 -35.11 -68.21 9.07
CA GLU A 447 -35.42 -69.09 10.20
C GLU A 447 -36.89 -69.55 10.17
N GLN A 448 -37.81 -68.70 9.73
CA GLN A 448 -39.23 -69.06 9.60
C GLN A 448 -39.53 -70.04 8.47
N LEU A 449 -38.65 -70.17 7.47
CA LEU A 449 -38.77 -71.15 6.37
C LEU A 449 -38.18 -72.52 6.72
N LYS A 450 -37.51 -72.65 7.87
CA LYS A 450 -36.92 -73.91 8.36
C LYS A 450 -37.79 -74.62 9.41
N MET A 451 -38.90 -74.01 9.82
CA MET A 451 -40.02 -74.69 10.47
C MET A 451 -41.10 -74.94 9.44
#